data_AF-A0A538C5A3-F1
#
_entry.id   AF-A0A538C5A3-F1
#
_cell.length_a   1.000
_cell.length_b   1.000
_cell.length_c   1.000
_cell.angle_alpha   90.00
_cell.angle_beta   90.00
_cell.angle_gamma   90.00
#
_symmetry.space_group_name_H-M   'P 1'
#
loop_
_entity.id
_entity.type
_entity.pdbx_description
1 polymer ?
#
loop_
_entity_poly.entity_id
_entity_poly.type
_entity_poly.pdbx_seq_one_letter_code
_entity_poly.pdbx_strand_id
1 'polypeptide(L)'
;MGTLLADPPSAALEKQAPGAPPEDGAPQTQPDAAPAPRACARCGSAMGSGQDWCLECGAGAPDSLSQRGSWRAPAAVIGALAILIAGAAAAAYAAWSGGSAKRGAAAIAQARAPSAASLLPGATAGAPPASAGALRKPPALNLKAGTVGAAPGVKIKPPKIPLTALTPKTGPLSSGSAGATTTAPSSSKGTGSKGTSTGTSPSKESGGAPAEGPTPILLDTNAAGTYNPYSYPAERFGDPRRAIDGDGSTAWTAAVDPAVAPRMAEGLVIDLKSTRKLGSLTLITSTPGMTAQVYGANGHTLPTTITDPSWARLSGAQAIRKRHTKLALRESSKAFRFVLLWISKAAPARAGAIGTPPPVSVNELELFPAK
;
A
#
# COMPACT_ATOMS: atom_id res chain seq x y z
N MET A 1 -16.47 -15.55 -49.46
CA MET A 1 -16.91 -16.71 -48.65
C MET A 1 -17.51 -16.15 -47.39
N GLY A 2 -18.84 -16.04 -47.37
CA GLY A 2 -19.60 -15.39 -46.31
C GLY A 2 -20.05 -16.40 -45.26
N THR A 3 -20.03 -15.98 -43.99
CA THR A 3 -20.56 -16.76 -42.88
C THR A 3 -21.73 -15.99 -42.28
N LEU A 4 -22.87 -16.65 -42.32
CA LEU A 4 -24.22 -16.19 -41.98
C LEU A 4 -24.40 -15.88 -40.49
N LEU A 5 -25.18 -14.83 -40.22
CA LEU A 5 -25.86 -14.56 -38.95
C LEU A 5 -26.87 -15.67 -38.64
N ALA A 6 -26.95 -16.09 -37.38
CA ALA A 6 -28.02 -16.92 -36.84
C ALA A 6 -28.82 -16.11 -35.80
N ASP A 7 -30.12 -15.98 -36.09
CA ASP A 7 -31.20 -15.47 -35.23
C ASP A 7 -31.56 -16.49 -34.13
N PRO A 8 -31.91 -16.07 -32.90
CA PRO A 8 -32.57 -16.93 -31.94
C PRO A 8 -34.12 -16.86 -32.03
N PRO A 9 -34.84 -17.95 -31.71
CA PRO A 9 -36.27 -18.10 -31.96
C PRO A 9 -37.17 -17.43 -30.92
N SER A 10 -38.33 -16.95 -31.39
CA SER A 10 -39.47 -16.52 -30.60
C SER A 10 -40.23 -17.71 -29.99
N ALA A 11 -40.56 -17.62 -28.70
CA ALA A 11 -41.51 -18.50 -28.01
C ALA A 11 -42.32 -17.62 -27.02
N ALA A 12 -43.56 -17.87 -26.66
CA ALA A 12 -44.68 -18.56 -27.27
C ALA A 12 -45.92 -17.94 -26.59
N LEU A 13 -46.98 -17.70 -27.35
CA LEU A 13 -48.24 -17.14 -26.86
C LEU A 13 -49.01 -18.26 -26.15
N GLU A 14 -49.14 -18.19 -24.82
CA GLU A 14 -49.93 -19.17 -24.06
C GLU A 14 -51.39 -18.71 -23.93
N LYS A 15 -52.29 -19.61 -24.30
CA LYS A 15 -53.75 -19.43 -24.38
C LYS A 15 -54.37 -19.33 -22.98
N GLN A 16 -55.22 -18.33 -22.82
CA GLN A 16 -56.10 -18.10 -21.68
C GLN A 16 -57.36 -18.97 -21.78
N ALA A 17 -57.69 -19.73 -20.74
CA ALA A 17 -58.93 -20.50 -20.61
C ALA A 17 -59.96 -19.73 -19.74
N PRO A 18 -61.28 -19.85 -20.01
CA PRO A 18 -62.32 -19.14 -19.27
C PRO A 18 -62.98 -19.97 -18.15
N GLY A 19 -63.28 -19.29 -17.03
CA GLY A 19 -64.51 -19.50 -16.26
C GLY A 19 -64.46 -20.36 -14.99
N ALA A 20 -64.45 -19.70 -13.82
CA ALA A 20 -65.01 -20.23 -12.56
C ALA A 20 -65.85 -19.11 -11.86
N PRO A 21 -66.98 -19.45 -11.21
CA PRO A 21 -67.95 -18.51 -10.64
C PRO A 21 -67.52 -17.89 -9.29
N PRO A 22 -68.20 -16.82 -8.81
CA PRO A 22 -67.72 -15.97 -7.72
C PRO A 22 -68.01 -16.56 -6.33
N GLU A 23 -66.98 -16.64 -5.48
CA GLU A 23 -67.13 -16.86 -4.04
C GLU A 23 -66.91 -15.54 -3.29
N ASP A 24 -67.75 -15.33 -2.28
CA ASP A 24 -67.92 -14.11 -1.52
C ASP A 24 -66.68 -13.71 -0.68
N GLY A 25 -66.14 -12.53 -0.99
CA GLY A 25 -65.94 -11.47 0.02
C GLY A 25 -64.86 -11.63 1.10
N ALA A 26 -63.63 -12.04 0.74
CA ALA A 26 -62.45 -11.68 1.54
C ALA A 26 -61.89 -10.31 1.05
N PRO A 27 -61.44 -9.40 1.93
CA PRO A 27 -60.83 -8.14 1.51
C PRO A 27 -59.62 -8.43 0.63
N GLN A 28 -59.76 -8.21 -0.68
CA GLN A 28 -58.68 -8.33 -1.64
C GLN A 28 -57.59 -7.33 -1.23
N THR A 29 -56.50 -7.87 -0.69
CA THR A 29 -55.26 -7.13 -0.51
C THR A 29 -54.80 -6.80 -1.91
N GLN A 30 -55.03 -5.55 -2.32
CA GLN A 30 -54.61 -5.02 -3.61
C GLN A 30 -53.10 -5.31 -3.72
N PRO A 31 -52.65 -6.10 -4.71
CA PRO A 31 -51.22 -6.43 -4.82
C PRO A 31 -50.46 -5.12 -4.97
N ASP A 32 -49.63 -4.80 -3.98
CA ASP A 32 -48.82 -3.59 -3.95
C ASP A 32 -48.09 -3.47 -5.28
N ALA A 33 -48.37 -2.37 -5.99
CA ALA A 33 -47.75 -2.09 -7.28
C ALA A 33 -46.22 -2.18 -7.11
N ALA A 34 -45.60 -3.01 -7.96
CA ALA A 34 -44.16 -3.23 -7.91
C ALA A 34 -43.45 -1.85 -7.96
N PRO A 35 -42.54 -1.55 -7.03
CA PRO A 35 -41.88 -0.26 -6.98
C PRO A 35 -41.12 0.00 -8.27
N ALA A 36 -41.27 1.21 -8.81
CA ALA A 36 -40.61 1.59 -10.06
C ALA A 36 -39.08 1.40 -9.96
N PRO A 37 -38.43 0.91 -11.03
CA PRO A 37 -36.99 0.75 -11.06
C PRO A 37 -36.30 2.10 -10.84
N ARG A 38 -35.28 2.13 -9.98
CA ARG A 38 -34.52 3.35 -9.66
C ARG A 38 -33.39 3.51 -10.68
N ALA A 39 -33.03 4.75 -11.02
CA ALA A 39 -31.88 5.02 -11.89
C ALA A 39 -30.67 5.48 -11.06
N CYS A 40 -29.48 5.12 -11.50
CA CYS A 40 -28.24 5.57 -10.88
C CYS A 40 -28.06 7.08 -11.06
N ALA A 41 -27.85 7.82 -9.97
CA ALA A 41 -27.66 9.28 -10.04
C ALA A 41 -26.40 9.72 -10.80
N ARG A 42 -25.41 8.83 -10.99
CA ARG A 42 -24.15 9.15 -11.68
C ARG A 42 -24.18 8.86 -13.18
N CYS A 43 -24.82 7.78 -13.60
CA CYS A 43 -24.78 7.33 -15.00
C CYS A 43 -26.17 7.07 -15.62
N GLY A 44 -27.25 7.19 -14.85
CA GLY A 44 -28.63 6.97 -15.32
C GLY A 44 -29.05 5.50 -15.48
N SER A 45 -28.13 4.54 -15.33
CA SER A 45 -28.44 3.11 -15.50
C SER A 45 -29.48 2.61 -14.50
N ALA A 46 -30.36 1.71 -14.96
CA ALA A 46 -31.38 1.11 -14.11
C ALA A 46 -30.75 0.26 -13.00
N MET A 47 -31.29 0.37 -11.79
CA MET A 47 -30.85 -0.34 -10.59
C MET A 47 -31.99 -1.23 -10.07
N GLY A 48 -31.64 -2.47 -9.73
CA GLY A 48 -32.58 -3.43 -9.14
C GLY A 48 -33.05 -3.01 -7.74
N SER A 49 -34.24 -3.45 -7.34
CA SER A 49 -34.76 -3.25 -5.99
C SER A 49 -33.86 -3.95 -4.97
N GLY A 50 -33.11 -3.19 -4.16
CA GLY A 50 -32.16 -3.71 -3.17
C GLY A 50 -30.69 -3.63 -3.58
N GLN A 51 -30.39 -3.05 -4.76
CA GLN A 51 -29.02 -2.82 -5.17
C GLN A 51 -28.49 -1.50 -4.60
N ASP A 52 -27.53 -1.57 -3.67
CA ASP A 52 -26.95 -0.41 -2.99
C ASP A 52 -25.82 0.27 -3.79
N TRP A 53 -25.39 -0.30 -4.91
CA TRP A 53 -24.40 0.29 -5.82
C TRP A 53 -24.71 -0.04 -7.29
N CYS A 54 -24.52 0.91 -8.19
CA CYS A 54 -24.74 0.67 -9.61
C CYS A 54 -23.66 -0.25 -10.20
N LEU A 55 -24.06 -1.33 -10.86
CA LEU A 55 -23.11 -2.28 -11.48
C LEU A 55 -22.33 -1.70 -12.66
N GLU A 56 -22.89 -0.71 -13.36
CA GLU A 56 -22.26 -0.11 -14.55
C GLU A 56 -21.16 0.90 -14.18
N CYS A 57 -21.32 1.66 -13.09
CA CYS A 57 -20.39 2.74 -12.75
C CYS A 57 -19.82 2.71 -11.33
N GLY A 58 -20.28 1.77 -10.49
CA GLY A 58 -19.83 1.62 -9.10
C GLY A 58 -20.29 2.73 -8.14
N ALA A 59 -21.15 3.65 -8.56
CA ALA A 59 -21.67 4.68 -7.65
C ALA A 59 -22.66 4.09 -6.65
N GLY A 60 -22.52 4.46 -5.36
CA GLY A 60 -23.47 4.08 -4.32
C GLY A 60 -24.85 4.67 -4.58
N ALA A 61 -25.91 3.93 -4.22
CA ALA A 61 -27.26 4.42 -4.29
C ALA A 61 -27.39 5.67 -3.38
N PRO A 62 -28.00 6.76 -3.87
CA PRO A 62 -28.40 7.84 -2.99
C PRO A 62 -29.29 7.24 -1.89
N ASP A 63 -28.98 7.57 -0.63
CA ASP A 63 -29.61 7.06 0.60
C ASP A 63 -29.07 5.76 1.24
N SER A 64 -28.12 5.05 0.60
CA SER A 64 -27.55 3.82 1.20
C SER A 64 -26.73 4.05 2.48
N LEU A 65 -26.17 5.25 2.68
CA LEU A 65 -25.35 5.58 3.85
C LEU A 65 -26.08 6.41 4.92
N SER A 66 -27.22 7.01 4.60
CA SER A 66 -28.00 7.85 5.53
C SER A 66 -28.98 7.07 6.39
N GLN A 67 -29.27 5.80 6.10
CA GLN A 67 -30.36 5.06 6.78
C GLN A 67 -29.97 4.18 7.99
N ARG A 68 -28.69 4.07 8.39
CA ARG A 68 -28.33 3.35 9.65
C ARG A 68 -27.24 4.05 10.47
N GLY A 69 -27.51 5.28 10.88
CA GLY A 69 -26.83 5.94 12.00
C GLY A 69 -27.19 5.30 13.36
N SER A 70 -26.89 4.02 13.56
CA SER A 70 -26.93 3.41 14.90
C SER A 70 -25.63 3.77 15.64
N TRP A 71 -25.64 4.91 16.33
CA TRP A 71 -24.56 5.35 17.23
C TRP A 71 -24.25 4.35 18.37
N ARG A 72 -25.06 3.29 18.53
CA ARG A 72 -24.88 2.26 19.54
C ARG A 72 -23.59 1.45 19.33
N ALA A 73 -23.18 1.21 18.09
CA ALA A 73 -21.98 0.43 17.77
C ALA A 73 -20.66 1.12 18.19
N PRO A 74 -20.40 2.41 17.86
CA PRO A 74 -19.19 3.07 18.34
C PRO A 74 -19.17 3.27 19.85
N ALA A 75 -20.32 3.51 20.50
CA ALA A 75 -20.40 3.66 21.96
C ALA A 75 -19.98 2.38 22.71
N ALA A 76 -20.37 1.19 22.22
CA ALA A 76 -20.01 -0.08 22.83
C ALA A 76 -18.49 -0.34 22.77
N VAL A 77 -17.84 0.02 21.65
CA VAL A 77 -16.38 -0.15 21.48
C VAL A 77 -15.61 0.77 22.43
N ILE A 78 -16.05 2.03 22.60
CA ILE A 78 -15.43 2.97 23.54
C ILE A 78 -15.59 2.48 24.99
N GLY A 79 -16.78 1.98 25.35
CA GLY A 79 -17.02 1.42 26.69
C GLY A 79 -16.13 0.23 27.03
N ALA A 80 -15.99 -0.73 26.10
CA ALA A 80 -15.13 -1.90 26.30
C ALA A 80 -13.64 -1.51 26.44
N LEU A 81 -13.18 -0.52 25.67
CA LEU A 81 -11.80 -0.05 25.74
C LEU A 81 -11.52 0.66 27.07
N ALA A 82 -12.45 1.47 27.58
CA ALA A 82 -12.32 2.14 28.86
C ALA A 82 -12.20 1.15 30.03
N ILE A 83 -12.99 0.06 30.02
CA ILE A 83 -12.93 -1.00 31.03
C ILE A 83 -11.56 -1.70 31.01
N LEU A 84 -11.03 -2.01 29.82
CA LEU A 84 -9.71 -2.63 29.68
C LEU A 84 -8.58 -1.73 30.21
N ILE A 85 -8.63 -0.43 29.92
CA ILE A 85 -7.62 0.53 30.40
C ILE A 85 -7.68 0.65 31.94
N ALA A 86 -8.89 0.73 32.51
CA ALA A 86 -9.08 0.78 33.95
C ALA A 86 -8.56 -0.49 34.66
N GLY A 87 -8.80 -1.67 34.09
CA GLY A 87 -8.27 -2.93 34.62
C GLY A 87 -6.74 -3.01 34.59
N ALA A 88 -6.11 -2.53 33.51
CA ALA A 88 -4.66 -2.50 33.41
C ALA A 88 -4.02 -1.53 34.42
N ALA A 89 -4.62 -0.36 34.63
CA ALA A 89 -4.14 0.62 35.60
C ALA A 89 -4.21 0.10 37.05
N ALA A 90 -5.29 -0.60 37.41
CA ALA A 90 -5.45 -1.20 38.74
C ALA A 90 -4.38 -2.27 39.02
N ALA A 91 -4.08 -3.13 38.03
CA ALA A 91 -3.03 -4.14 38.16
C ALA A 91 -1.63 -3.54 38.31
N ALA A 92 -1.32 -2.48 37.56
CA ALA A 92 -0.05 -1.76 37.67
C ALA A 92 0.10 -1.06 39.03
N TYR A 93 -0.98 -0.47 39.55
CA TYR A 93 -0.98 0.17 40.87
C TYR A 93 -0.78 -0.82 42.02
N ALA A 94 -1.37 -2.02 41.93
CA ALA A 94 -1.15 -3.09 42.91
C ALA A 94 0.30 -3.61 42.90
N ALA A 95 0.92 -3.70 41.72
CA ALA A 95 2.32 -4.11 41.59
C ALA A 95 3.31 -3.06 42.12
N TRP A 96 2.96 -1.77 42.06
CA TRP A 96 3.83 -0.68 42.52
C TRP A 96 3.66 -0.34 44.00
N SER A 97 2.46 -0.50 44.57
CA SER A 97 2.19 -0.21 45.99
C SER A 97 2.65 -1.31 46.96
N GLY A 98 3.12 -2.45 46.45
CA GLY A 98 3.78 -3.50 47.22
C GLY A 98 5.16 -3.07 47.69
N GLY A 99 5.23 -2.39 48.84
CA GLY A 99 6.47 -2.06 49.53
C GLY A 99 7.34 -3.29 49.76
N SER A 100 8.67 -3.06 49.74
CA SER A 100 9.76 -4.02 49.82
C SER A 100 9.67 -5.02 50.99
N ALA A 101 8.76 -5.99 50.91
CA ALA A 101 8.82 -7.20 51.72
C ALA A 101 9.88 -8.12 51.09
N LYS A 102 10.87 -8.50 51.91
CA LYS A 102 11.93 -9.48 51.62
C LYS A 102 11.42 -10.57 50.67
N ARG A 103 12.03 -10.64 49.48
CA ARG A 103 11.86 -11.75 48.55
C ARG A 103 12.41 -13.02 49.18
N GLY A 104 11.57 -13.75 49.91
CA GLY A 104 11.75 -15.17 50.11
C GLY A 104 11.63 -15.86 48.75
N ALA A 105 12.59 -16.72 48.42
CA ALA A 105 12.59 -17.51 47.21
C ALA A 105 11.35 -18.42 47.18
N ALA A 106 10.28 -17.97 46.54
CA ALA A 106 9.17 -18.83 46.17
C ALA A 106 9.57 -19.54 44.87
N ALA A 107 9.93 -20.81 45.00
CA ALA A 107 10.09 -21.72 43.88
C ALA A 107 8.78 -21.79 43.10
N ILE A 108 8.78 -21.25 41.88
CA ILE A 108 7.68 -21.46 40.95
C ILE A 108 7.81 -22.90 40.45
N ALA A 109 6.98 -23.79 41.00
CA ALA A 109 6.77 -25.12 40.48
C ALA A 109 6.24 -24.99 39.04
N GLN A 110 7.14 -25.22 38.08
CA GLN A 110 6.82 -25.20 36.66
C GLN A 110 6.04 -26.48 36.35
N ALA A 111 4.73 -26.35 36.11
CA ALA A 111 3.88 -27.45 35.67
C ALA A 111 4.41 -27.98 34.33
N ARG A 112 4.99 -29.18 34.37
CA ARG A 112 5.53 -29.90 33.21
C ARG A 112 4.36 -30.33 32.33
N ALA A 113 4.27 -29.80 31.12
CA ALA A 113 3.29 -30.25 30.13
C ALA A 113 3.55 -31.72 29.76
N PRO A 114 2.51 -32.55 29.57
CA PRO A 114 2.66 -33.95 29.19
C PRO A 114 3.31 -34.06 27.81
N SER A 115 4.43 -34.78 27.75
CA SER A 115 5.09 -35.17 26.50
C SER A 115 4.18 -36.13 25.73
N ALA A 116 3.68 -35.71 24.57
CA ALA A 116 3.01 -36.60 23.63
C ALA A 116 4.04 -37.58 23.05
N ALA A 117 3.86 -38.86 23.34
CA ALA A 117 4.59 -39.95 22.71
C ALA A 117 4.29 -39.96 21.20
N SER A 118 5.33 -39.75 20.39
CA SER A 118 5.25 -39.95 18.94
C SER A 118 5.46 -41.45 18.66
N LEU A 119 4.37 -42.13 18.32
CA LEU A 119 4.42 -43.51 17.79
C LEU A 119 4.94 -43.45 16.36
N LEU A 120 6.15 -43.98 16.14
CA LEU A 120 6.67 -44.35 14.83
C LEU A 120 6.01 -45.66 14.37
N PRO A 121 5.39 -45.72 13.19
CA PRO A 121 5.25 -46.96 12.44
C PRO A 121 6.52 -47.19 11.61
N GLY A 122 7.15 -48.34 11.84
CA GLY A 122 8.25 -48.81 11.01
C GLY A 122 7.80 -49.41 9.67
N ALA A 123 8.82 -49.74 8.86
CA ALA A 123 8.81 -50.44 7.58
C ALA A 123 8.28 -49.64 6.38
N THR A 124 8.94 -49.59 5.22
CA THR A 124 9.66 -50.67 4.53
C THR A 124 10.68 -50.06 3.56
N ALA A 125 11.91 -50.57 3.56
CA ALA A 125 12.90 -50.26 2.53
C ALA A 125 12.56 -51.00 1.23
N GLY A 126 12.01 -50.28 0.25
CA GLY A 126 11.85 -50.73 -1.12
C GLY A 126 13.05 -50.29 -1.95
N ALA A 127 13.79 -51.26 -2.51
CA ALA A 127 14.89 -51.04 -3.43
C ALA A 127 14.41 -50.32 -4.71
N PRO A 128 15.19 -49.38 -5.28
CA PRO A 128 14.89 -48.79 -6.57
C PRO A 128 15.21 -49.80 -7.70
N PRO A 129 14.34 -49.94 -8.72
CA PRO A 129 14.69 -50.70 -9.91
C PRO A 129 15.77 -49.98 -10.70
N ALA A 130 16.82 -50.71 -11.06
CA ALA A 130 17.83 -50.31 -12.01
C ALA A 130 17.18 -50.08 -13.38
N SER A 131 17.04 -48.80 -13.77
CA SER A 131 16.64 -48.42 -15.12
C SER A 131 17.88 -48.05 -15.92
N ALA A 132 18.38 -49.01 -16.71
CA ALA A 132 19.43 -48.81 -17.69
C ALA A 132 18.86 -48.00 -18.87
N GLY A 133 18.87 -46.67 -18.74
CA GLY A 133 18.57 -45.74 -19.81
C GLY A 133 19.84 -45.35 -20.57
N ALA A 134 20.04 -45.96 -21.73
CA ALA A 134 21.12 -45.63 -22.66
C ALA A 134 21.11 -44.13 -23.04
N LEU A 135 22.28 -43.48 -22.89
CA LEU A 135 22.57 -42.19 -23.50
C LEU A 135 22.41 -42.28 -25.01
N ARG A 136 21.27 -41.82 -25.55
CA ARG A 136 21.17 -41.45 -26.96
C ARG A 136 21.68 -40.02 -27.11
N LYS A 137 22.83 -39.91 -27.78
CA LYS A 137 23.43 -38.70 -28.32
C LYS A 137 22.36 -37.87 -29.05
N PRO A 138 22.15 -36.58 -28.73
CA PRO A 138 21.24 -35.74 -29.50
C PRO A 138 21.73 -35.65 -30.96
N PRO A 139 20.82 -35.72 -31.95
CA PRO A 139 21.19 -35.53 -33.35
C PRO A 139 21.71 -34.10 -33.54
N ALA A 140 22.88 -34.00 -34.17
CA ALA A 140 23.43 -32.73 -34.63
C ALA A 140 22.43 -32.08 -35.59
N LEU A 141 21.84 -30.95 -35.16
CA LEU A 141 21.12 -30.05 -36.04
C LEU A 141 22.13 -29.43 -37.01
N ASN A 142 22.24 -30.02 -38.20
CA ASN A 142 22.83 -29.38 -39.37
C ASN A 142 21.91 -28.22 -39.79
N LEU A 143 22.10 -27.05 -39.18
CA LEU A 143 21.62 -25.79 -39.73
C LEU A 143 22.49 -25.47 -40.94
N LYS A 144 21.98 -25.88 -42.12
CA LYS A 144 22.46 -25.43 -43.42
C LYS A 144 22.30 -23.91 -43.45
N ALA A 145 23.42 -23.20 -43.49
CA ALA A 145 23.46 -21.75 -43.65
C ALA A 145 22.69 -21.38 -44.93
N GLY A 146 21.51 -20.80 -44.74
CA GLY A 146 20.74 -20.21 -45.83
C GLY A 146 21.47 -18.96 -46.31
N THR A 147 21.91 -19.00 -47.56
CA THR A 147 22.41 -17.85 -48.31
C THR A 147 21.33 -16.76 -48.32
N VAL A 148 21.52 -15.71 -47.51
CA VAL A 148 20.68 -14.52 -47.58
C VAL A 148 21.05 -13.79 -48.87
N GLY A 149 20.13 -13.81 -49.83
CA GLY A 149 20.25 -13.05 -51.06
C GLY A 149 20.40 -11.56 -50.76
N ALA A 150 21.42 -10.96 -51.36
CA ALA A 150 21.62 -9.52 -51.38
C ALA A 150 20.45 -8.86 -52.12
N ALA A 151 19.63 -8.10 -51.39
CA ALA A 151 18.68 -7.17 -51.98
C ALA A 151 19.40 -5.85 -52.33
N PRO A 152 19.14 -5.24 -53.49
CA PRO A 152 19.83 -4.05 -53.96
C PRO A 152 19.49 -2.83 -53.10
N GLY A 153 20.52 -2.06 -52.77
CA GLY A 153 20.46 -0.93 -51.87
C GLY A 153 19.54 0.19 -52.33
N VAL A 154 18.54 0.51 -51.50
CA VAL A 154 17.83 1.77 -51.53
C VAL A 154 18.43 2.68 -50.46
N LYS A 155 19.19 3.69 -50.90
CA LYS A 155 19.64 4.80 -50.04
C LYS A 155 18.42 5.65 -49.66
N ILE A 156 17.77 5.33 -48.54
CA ILE A 156 16.77 6.22 -47.95
C ILE A 156 17.50 7.26 -47.11
N LYS A 157 17.47 8.51 -47.58
CA LYS A 157 17.95 9.68 -46.86
C LYS A 157 17.01 9.93 -45.67
N PRO A 158 17.53 10.03 -44.42
CA PRO A 158 16.68 10.29 -43.26
C PRO A 158 15.89 11.61 -43.42
N PRO A 159 14.59 11.64 -43.09
CA PRO A 159 13.84 12.89 -43.08
C PRO A 159 14.41 13.83 -42.02
N LYS A 160 14.70 15.04 -42.46
CA LYS A 160 15.24 16.14 -41.63
C LYS A 160 14.09 16.69 -40.79
N ILE A 161 13.97 16.20 -39.56
CA ILE A 161 13.02 16.74 -38.56
C ILE A 161 13.67 17.99 -37.96
N PRO A 162 13.05 19.17 -38.04
CA PRO A 162 13.55 20.35 -37.33
C PRO A 162 13.33 20.18 -35.83
N LEU A 163 14.42 19.94 -35.10
CA LEU A 163 14.49 20.16 -33.65
C LEU A 163 14.54 21.68 -33.42
N THR A 164 13.41 22.28 -33.09
CA THR A 164 13.39 23.63 -32.51
C THR A 164 13.74 23.50 -31.03
N ALA A 165 15.02 23.67 -30.71
CA ALA A 165 15.49 23.82 -29.33
C ALA A 165 15.01 25.19 -28.80
N LEU A 166 14.26 25.18 -27.69
CA LEU A 166 14.03 26.38 -26.90
C LEU A 166 15.25 26.64 -26.02
N THR A 167 16.10 27.54 -26.47
CA THR A 167 17.24 28.08 -25.74
C THR A 167 16.74 29.00 -24.60
N PRO A 168 17.22 28.86 -23.36
CA PRO A 168 16.98 29.85 -22.31
C PRO A 168 17.68 31.16 -22.68
N LYS A 169 16.91 32.24 -22.80
CA LYS A 169 17.42 33.59 -23.06
C LYS A 169 18.04 34.14 -21.77
N THR A 170 19.37 34.11 -21.71
CA THR A 170 20.18 34.94 -20.81
C THR A 170 19.96 36.41 -21.17
N GLY A 171 19.37 37.17 -20.25
CA GLY A 171 19.29 38.63 -20.34
C GLY A 171 20.58 39.27 -19.81
N PRO A 172 21.08 40.35 -20.44
CA PRO A 172 22.36 40.94 -20.11
C PRO A 172 22.32 41.83 -18.87
N LEU A 173 23.44 41.84 -18.15
CA LEU A 173 23.81 42.89 -17.20
C LEU A 173 23.73 44.26 -17.87
N SER A 174 23.11 45.23 -17.19
CA SER A 174 23.34 46.64 -17.45
C SER A 174 23.76 47.32 -16.15
N SER A 175 24.96 47.89 -16.20
CA SER A 175 25.62 48.66 -15.15
C SER A 175 25.29 50.14 -15.32
N GLY A 176 25.05 50.83 -14.19
CA GLY A 176 25.29 52.27 -14.00
C GLY A 176 24.17 53.24 -14.39
N SER A 177 23.64 53.96 -13.40
CA SER A 177 23.87 55.41 -13.25
C SER A 177 23.09 55.99 -12.06
N ALA A 178 23.71 56.99 -11.43
CA ALA A 178 23.34 57.68 -10.21
C ALA A 178 22.08 58.56 -10.30
N GLY A 179 21.55 58.95 -9.15
CA GLY A 179 20.68 60.13 -9.03
C GLY A 179 19.69 60.07 -7.88
N ALA A 180 19.90 60.91 -6.87
CA ALA A 180 19.14 61.08 -5.64
C ALA A 180 17.64 61.40 -5.86
N THR A 181 16.79 61.13 -4.85
CA THR A 181 16.08 62.16 -4.06
C THR A 181 15.29 61.51 -2.90
N THR A 182 15.47 62.11 -1.72
CA THR A 182 14.73 62.01 -0.46
C THR A 182 13.20 61.98 -0.57
N THR A 183 12.54 61.14 0.25
CA THR A 183 11.48 61.56 1.21
C THR A 183 11.03 60.39 2.11
N ALA A 184 11.23 60.54 3.42
CA ALA A 184 10.34 60.00 4.45
C ALA A 184 9.05 60.86 4.52
N PRO A 185 8.02 60.60 5.36
CA PRO A 185 7.81 59.55 6.36
C PRO A 185 6.41 58.88 6.24
N SER A 186 6.11 57.86 7.07
CA SER A 186 4.98 57.89 8.01
C SER A 186 4.66 56.51 8.61
N SER A 187 4.50 56.57 9.92
CA SER A 187 4.08 55.56 10.89
C SER A 187 2.59 55.22 10.86
N SER A 188 2.26 53.93 10.98
CA SER A 188 1.01 53.39 11.56
C SER A 188 1.37 52.03 12.18
N LYS A 189 1.34 51.80 13.50
CA LYS A 189 0.30 51.90 14.54
C LYS A 189 -0.94 51.04 14.23
N GLY A 190 -0.92 49.81 14.73
CA GLY A 190 -2.09 48.94 14.95
C GLY A 190 -1.70 47.83 15.94
N THR A 191 -2.02 47.95 17.23
CA THR A 191 -3.20 47.32 17.89
C THR A 191 -3.12 45.80 17.80
N GLY A 192 -2.64 45.04 18.79
CA GLY A 192 -3.19 44.96 20.15
C GLY A 192 -4.21 43.83 20.22
N SER A 193 -3.79 42.61 20.60
CA SER A 193 -4.70 41.62 21.17
C SER A 193 -4.00 40.80 22.24
N LYS A 194 -4.56 40.91 23.45
CA LYS A 194 -4.03 40.51 24.74
C LYS A 194 -4.85 39.29 25.17
N GLY A 195 -4.28 38.10 25.06
CA GLY A 195 -4.89 36.84 25.50
C GLY A 195 -4.27 36.38 26.81
N THR A 196 -4.86 36.79 27.93
CA THR A 196 -4.56 36.30 29.28
C THR A 196 -5.10 34.88 29.45
N SER A 197 -4.25 33.92 29.85
CA SER A 197 -4.72 32.72 30.53
C SER A 197 -3.78 32.40 31.71
N THR A 198 -4.33 32.57 32.91
CA THR A 198 -3.73 32.30 34.20
C THR A 198 -4.32 30.99 34.71
N GLY A 199 -3.49 30.05 35.15
CA GLY A 199 -3.97 28.81 35.76
C GLY A 199 -2.89 27.76 36.00
N THR A 200 -1.85 28.11 36.75
CA THR A 200 -0.82 27.16 37.20
C THR A 200 -1.25 26.52 38.52
N SER A 201 -1.48 25.21 38.50
CA SER A 201 -1.58 24.35 39.69
C SER A 201 -0.25 23.60 39.85
N PRO A 202 0.47 23.69 41.00
CA PRO A 202 1.78 23.06 41.16
C PRO A 202 1.61 21.60 41.57
N SER A 203 1.50 20.70 40.59
CA SER A 203 1.76 19.28 40.82
C SER A 203 3.25 19.04 40.76
N LYS A 204 3.80 18.48 41.85
CA LYS A 204 5.21 18.11 42.03
C LYS A 204 5.52 16.90 41.14
N GLU A 205 5.75 17.16 39.87
CA GLU A 205 6.06 16.17 38.84
C GLU A 205 7.57 15.88 38.87
N SER A 206 7.91 14.63 39.12
CA SER A 206 9.29 14.13 39.08
C SER A 206 9.77 14.16 37.62
N GLY A 207 10.34 15.28 37.23
CA GLY A 207 10.79 15.59 35.88
C GLY A 207 12.03 14.80 35.48
N GLY A 208 11.83 13.55 35.04
CA GLY A 208 12.76 12.92 34.10
C GLY A 208 12.47 13.51 32.71
N ALA A 209 13.40 14.29 32.17
CA ALA A 209 13.28 14.79 30.80
C ALA A 209 13.01 13.61 29.86
N PRO A 210 11.94 13.64 29.03
CA PRO A 210 11.66 12.57 28.08
C PRO A 210 12.91 12.36 27.23
N ALA A 211 13.44 11.13 27.23
CA ALA A 211 14.60 10.81 26.42
C ALA A 211 14.28 11.17 24.96
N GLU A 212 15.04 12.12 24.42
CA GLU A 212 14.86 12.59 23.05
C GLU A 212 15.00 11.39 22.10
N GLY A 213 13.96 11.17 21.30
CA GLY A 213 13.95 10.08 20.32
C GLY A 213 15.03 10.29 19.26
N PRO A 214 15.49 9.23 18.57
CA PRO A 214 16.43 9.39 17.47
C PRO A 214 15.81 10.30 16.39
N THR A 215 16.55 11.31 15.97
CA THR A 215 16.15 12.24 14.91
C THR A 215 16.19 11.53 13.55
N PRO A 216 15.18 11.71 12.68
CA PRO A 216 15.20 11.16 11.33
C PRO A 216 16.33 11.78 10.48
N ILE A 217 16.86 11.00 9.54
CA ILE A 217 17.81 11.44 8.53
C ILE A 217 17.06 12.31 7.52
N LEU A 218 17.50 13.55 7.33
CA LEU A 218 16.98 14.42 6.27
C LEU A 218 17.33 13.81 4.90
N LEU A 219 16.30 13.55 4.10
CA LEU A 219 16.42 13.03 2.74
C LEU A 219 16.27 14.16 1.74
N ASP A 220 17.08 14.15 0.67
CA ASP A 220 16.88 15.08 -0.44
C ASP A 220 15.56 14.76 -1.15
N THR A 221 14.85 15.78 -1.65
CA THR A 221 13.57 15.61 -2.36
C THR A 221 13.69 14.71 -3.60
N ASN A 222 14.90 14.54 -4.16
CA ASN A 222 15.19 13.64 -5.29
C ASN A 222 15.91 12.34 -4.88
N ALA A 223 15.93 12.01 -3.58
CA ALA A 223 16.54 10.77 -3.09
C ALA A 223 15.69 9.55 -3.44
N ALA A 224 14.36 9.70 -3.57
CA ALA A 224 13.45 8.61 -3.86
C ALA A 224 13.33 8.32 -5.37
N GLY A 225 13.27 7.03 -5.71
CA GLY A 225 13.01 6.52 -7.04
C GLY A 225 12.18 5.23 -7.00
N THR A 226 11.49 4.91 -8.09
CA THR A 226 10.80 3.63 -8.24
C THR A 226 11.80 2.54 -8.64
N TYR A 227 11.81 1.44 -7.87
CA TYR A 227 12.59 0.25 -8.18
C TYR A 227 11.71 -0.76 -8.92
N ASN A 228 11.90 -0.86 -10.23
CA ASN A 228 11.10 -1.68 -11.14
C ASN A 228 12.02 -2.59 -11.99
N PRO A 229 12.58 -3.66 -11.39
CA PRO A 229 13.52 -4.55 -12.08
C PRO A 229 12.86 -5.41 -13.18
N TYR A 230 11.53 -5.48 -13.22
CA TYR A 230 10.77 -6.26 -14.20
C TYR A 230 10.14 -5.39 -15.30
N SER A 231 10.48 -4.11 -15.36
CA SER A 231 10.04 -3.18 -16.40
C SER A 231 8.51 -3.11 -16.57
N TYR A 232 7.77 -3.12 -15.46
CA TYR A 232 6.34 -2.78 -15.49
C TYR A 232 6.12 -1.39 -16.12
N PRO A 233 4.97 -1.15 -16.78
CA PRO A 233 4.70 0.14 -17.42
C PRO A 233 4.75 1.31 -16.43
N ALA A 234 5.35 2.44 -16.85
CA ALA A 234 5.62 3.58 -15.97
C ALA A 234 4.34 4.24 -15.42
N GLU A 235 3.25 4.19 -16.19
CA GLU A 235 1.93 4.69 -15.81
C GLU A 235 1.30 3.96 -14.61
N ARG A 236 1.85 2.81 -14.21
CA ARG A 236 1.42 2.09 -13.00
C ARG A 236 1.97 2.71 -11.72
N PHE A 237 2.88 3.67 -11.81
CA PHE A 237 3.57 4.26 -10.67
C PHE A 237 3.22 5.73 -10.47
N GLY A 238 3.03 6.12 -9.22
CA GLY A 238 2.99 7.52 -8.80
C GLY A 238 4.39 8.13 -8.69
N ASP A 239 4.44 9.41 -8.35
CA ASP A 239 5.69 10.13 -8.11
C ASP A 239 6.38 9.63 -6.82
N PRO A 240 7.61 9.07 -6.89
CA PRO A 240 8.32 8.56 -5.71
C PRO A 240 8.69 9.64 -4.68
N ARG A 241 8.74 10.92 -5.07
CA ARG A 241 9.08 12.02 -4.15
C ARG A 241 8.02 12.24 -3.06
N ARG A 242 6.78 11.87 -3.35
CA ARG A 242 5.63 11.93 -2.43
C ARG A 242 5.70 10.95 -1.26
N ALA A 243 6.74 10.13 -1.19
CA ALA A 243 6.96 9.21 -0.08
C ALA A 243 8.00 9.74 0.92
N ILE A 244 8.61 10.90 0.67
CA ILE A 244 9.67 11.49 1.49
C ILE A 244 9.53 13.02 1.59
N ASP A 245 8.32 13.55 1.35
CA ASP A 245 8.05 14.99 1.35
C ASP A 245 7.63 15.51 2.73
N GLY A 246 7.51 14.63 3.73
CA GLY A 246 7.06 14.97 5.08
C GLY A 246 5.55 15.14 5.20
N ASP A 247 4.77 14.83 4.14
CA ASP A 247 3.32 14.90 4.13
C ASP A 247 2.70 13.49 4.05
N GLY A 248 2.29 12.96 5.20
CA GLY A 248 1.63 11.65 5.27
C GLY A 248 0.26 11.55 4.56
N SER A 249 -0.21 12.59 3.86
CA SER A 249 -1.39 12.59 3.00
C SER A 249 -1.09 12.40 1.51
N THR A 250 0.13 12.71 1.06
CA THR A 250 0.62 12.35 -0.28
C THR A 250 1.12 10.91 -0.25
N ALA A 251 1.34 10.31 -1.43
CA ALA A 251 1.91 8.98 -1.52
C ALA A 251 2.58 8.73 -2.87
N TRP A 252 3.64 7.93 -2.84
CA TRP A 252 4.00 7.10 -3.97
C TRP A 252 3.01 5.93 -4.07
N THR A 253 2.55 5.63 -5.27
CA THR A 253 1.60 4.55 -5.53
C THR A 253 2.14 3.55 -6.55
N ALA A 254 1.71 2.30 -6.43
CA ALA A 254 1.97 1.25 -7.41
C ALA A 254 0.69 0.45 -7.67
N ALA A 255 0.25 0.42 -8.93
CA ALA A 255 -0.94 -0.32 -9.34
C ALA A 255 -0.67 -1.83 -9.34
N VAL A 256 -1.54 -2.58 -8.66
CA VAL A 256 -1.44 -4.03 -8.56
C VAL A 256 -2.11 -4.66 -9.77
N ASP A 257 -1.37 -5.48 -10.51
CA ASP A 257 -1.94 -6.25 -11.60
C ASP A 257 -2.87 -7.36 -11.05
N PRO A 258 -4.17 -7.32 -11.36
CA PRO A 258 -5.13 -8.26 -10.80
C PRO A 258 -4.84 -9.71 -11.24
N ALA A 259 -4.21 -9.93 -12.40
CA ALA A 259 -3.94 -11.26 -12.92
C ALA A 259 -2.84 -12.01 -12.16
N VAL A 260 -1.94 -11.29 -11.50
CA VAL A 260 -0.84 -11.86 -10.70
C VAL A 260 -0.94 -11.52 -9.21
N ALA A 261 -1.98 -10.79 -8.81
CA ALA A 261 -2.26 -10.46 -7.43
C ALA A 261 -2.36 -11.72 -6.54
N PRO A 262 -1.94 -11.64 -5.26
CA PRO A 262 -1.39 -10.47 -4.59
C PRO A 262 0.12 -10.29 -4.83
N ARG A 263 0.75 -11.04 -5.74
CA ARG A 263 2.21 -10.95 -5.93
C ARG A 263 2.57 -9.57 -6.47
N MET A 264 3.56 -8.96 -5.83
CA MET A 264 4.19 -7.73 -6.31
C MET A 264 5.70 -7.95 -6.34
N ALA A 265 6.37 -7.24 -7.23
CA ALA A 265 7.80 -7.37 -7.41
C ALA A 265 8.40 -6.00 -7.76
N GLU A 266 8.08 -5.01 -6.95
CA GLU A 266 8.49 -3.62 -7.13
C GLU A 266 8.69 -2.96 -5.77
N GLY A 267 9.30 -1.79 -5.77
CA GLY A 267 9.59 -1.09 -4.53
C GLY A 267 9.95 0.37 -4.70
N LEU A 268 10.24 1.00 -3.57
CA LEU A 268 10.74 2.35 -3.49
C LEU A 268 12.19 2.30 -3.06
N VAL A 269 13.09 2.92 -3.83
CA VAL A 269 14.51 3.04 -3.48
C VAL A 269 14.85 4.45 -3.06
N ILE A 270 15.69 4.58 -2.03
CA ILE A 270 16.24 5.82 -1.51
C ILE A 270 17.76 5.83 -1.76
N ASP A 271 18.26 6.81 -2.51
CA ASP A 271 19.70 7.11 -2.66
C ASP A 271 20.12 8.18 -1.65
N LEU A 272 20.81 7.76 -0.59
CA LEU A 272 21.29 8.62 0.49
C LEU A 272 22.43 9.56 0.08
N LYS A 273 22.91 9.49 -1.17
CA LYS A 273 24.07 10.20 -1.76
C LYS A 273 25.42 9.87 -1.11
N SER A 274 25.41 9.45 0.14
CA SER A 274 26.54 9.06 0.98
C SER A 274 26.17 7.80 1.76
N THR A 275 27.15 6.97 2.09
CA THR A 275 26.89 5.77 2.89
C THR A 275 26.57 6.15 4.34
N ARG A 276 25.46 5.67 4.89
CA ARG A 276 25.05 5.91 6.29
C ARG A 276 24.68 4.63 7.01
N LYS A 277 24.96 4.56 8.31
CA LYS A 277 24.50 3.48 9.18
C LYS A 277 23.04 3.70 9.57
N LEU A 278 22.23 2.65 9.51
CA LEU A 278 20.79 2.74 9.71
C LEU A 278 20.34 1.81 10.84
N GLY A 279 19.47 2.30 11.71
CA GLY A 279 18.93 1.53 12.83
C GLY A 279 17.46 1.14 12.66
N SER A 280 16.67 2.00 12.04
CA SER A 280 15.26 1.73 11.77
C SER A 280 14.74 2.50 10.56
N LEU A 281 13.65 2.00 9.99
CA LEU A 281 12.82 2.67 8.99
C LEU A 281 11.42 2.85 9.57
N THR A 282 10.84 4.03 9.43
CA THR A 282 9.41 4.27 9.69
C THR A 282 8.67 4.35 8.37
N LEU A 283 7.52 3.67 8.31
CA LEU A 283 6.66 3.61 7.15
C LEU A 283 5.25 4.07 7.53
N ILE A 284 4.72 5.03 6.76
CA ILE A 284 3.31 5.43 6.77
C ILE A 284 2.65 4.95 5.48
N THR A 285 1.50 4.28 5.58
CA THR A 285 0.75 3.76 4.43
C THR A 285 -0.76 3.87 4.65
N SER A 286 -1.49 4.31 3.62
CA SER A 286 -2.96 4.29 3.56
C SER A 286 -3.52 2.92 3.15
N THR A 287 -2.65 1.99 2.71
CA THR A 287 -3.02 0.67 2.20
C THR A 287 -2.40 -0.45 3.04
N PRO A 288 -2.81 -0.59 4.32
CA PRO A 288 -2.32 -1.67 5.16
C PRO A 288 -2.73 -3.04 4.59
N GLY A 289 -1.94 -4.06 4.90
CA GLY A 289 -2.12 -5.44 4.45
C GLY A 289 -1.02 -5.95 3.50
N MET A 290 -0.14 -5.06 3.02
CA MET A 290 0.98 -5.44 2.15
C MET A 290 2.11 -6.17 2.90
N THR A 291 2.95 -6.91 2.18
CA THR A 291 4.17 -7.53 2.73
C THR A 291 5.42 -6.85 2.16
N ALA A 292 6.20 -6.24 3.04
CA ALA A 292 7.41 -5.51 2.67
C ALA A 292 8.69 -6.09 3.31
N GLN A 293 9.82 -5.84 2.66
CA GLN A 293 11.18 -6.16 3.09
C GLN A 293 12.07 -4.95 2.86
N VAL A 294 13.13 -4.80 3.66
CA VAL A 294 14.11 -3.71 3.49
C VAL A 294 15.45 -4.30 3.12
N TYR A 295 16.06 -3.77 2.08
CA TYR A 295 17.40 -4.11 1.62
C TYR A 295 18.30 -2.87 1.61
N GLY A 296 19.61 -3.08 1.70
CA GLY A 296 20.61 -2.03 1.61
C GLY A 296 21.75 -2.44 0.68
N ALA A 297 22.29 -1.48 -0.07
CA ALA A 297 23.50 -1.67 -0.87
C ALA A 297 24.45 -0.48 -0.67
N ASN A 298 25.76 -0.72 -0.68
CA ASN A 298 26.79 0.29 -0.42
C ASN A 298 27.59 0.70 -1.68
N GLY A 299 27.30 0.11 -2.84
CA GLY A 299 27.93 0.45 -4.11
C GLY A 299 27.59 1.86 -4.61
N HIS A 300 28.25 2.28 -5.68
CA HIS A 300 27.96 3.56 -6.36
C HIS A 300 26.84 3.45 -7.40
N THR A 301 26.54 2.24 -7.85
CA THR A 301 25.48 1.93 -8.81
C THR A 301 24.35 1.20 -8.11
N LEU A 302 23.12 1.53 -8.48
CA LEU A 302 21.93 0.85 -7.99
C LEU A 302 21.92 -0.59 -8.56
N PRO A 303 21.78 -1.64 -7.73
CA PRO A 303 21.71 -3.01 -8.23
C PRO A 303 20.48 -3.23 -9.11
N THR A 304 20.65 -3.83 -10.28
CA THR A 304 19.60 -3.90 -11.32
C THR A 304 18.54 -4.97 -11.07
N THR A 305 18.82 -5.96 -10.23
CA THR A 305 17.88 -7.05 -9.90
C THR A 305 17.77 -7.24 -8.38
N ILE A 306 16.62 -7.74 -7.90
CA ILE A 306 16.41 -8.00 -6.47
C ILE A 306 17.26 -9.17 -5.94
N THR A 307 17.74 -10.04 -6.84
CA THR A 307 18.61 -11.18 -6.53
C THR A 307 20.10 -10.84 -6.62
N ASP A 308 20.43 -9.58 -6.92
CA ASP A 308 21.82 -9.14 -6.98
C ASP A 308 22.50 -9.34 -5.60
N PRO A 309 23.66 -10.01 -5.53
CA PRO A 309 24.33 -10.31 -4.26
C PRO A 309 24.83 -9.05 -3.52
N SER A 310 24.88 -7.89 -4.17
CA SER A 310 25.20 -6.62 -3.52
C SER A 310 24.09 -6.12 -2.58
N TRP A 311 22.87 -6.67 -2.67
CA TRP A 311 21.83 -6.41 -1.68
C TRP A 311 22.09 -7.14 -0.36
N ALA A 312 22.27 -6.38 0.70
CA ALA A 312 22.18 -6.87 2.07
C ALA A 312 20.72 -6.78 2.55
N ARG A 313 20.16 -7.89 3.03
CA ARG A 313 18.82 -7.90 3.60
C ARG A 313 18.82 -7.28 5.00
N LEU A 314 18.19 -6.12 5.16
CA LEU A 314 18.13 -5.37 6.42
C LEU A 314 16.92 -5.76 7.28
N SER A 315 15.85 -6.30 6.69
CA SER A 315 14.71 -6.84 7.45
C SER A 315 14.18 -8.14 6.84
N GLY A 316 13.51 -8.96 7.67
CA GLY A 316 12.73 -10.08 7.15
C GLY A 316 11.45 -9.59 6.46
N ALA A 317 10.73 -10.50 5.79
CA ALA A 317 9.41 -10.18 5.26
C ALA A 317 8.43 -9.86 6.40
N GLN A 318 7.83 -8.66 6.34
CA GLN A 318 6.89 -8.19 7.35
C GLN A 318 5.56 -7.80 6.71
N ALA A 319 4.47 -8.28 7.30
CA ALA A 319 3.13 -7.83 6.96
C ALA A 319 2.87 -6.47 7.63
N ILE A 320 2.64 -5.45 6.81
CA ILE A 320 2.37 -4.08 7.25
C ILE A 320 0.89 -3.95 7.58
N ARG A 321 0.52 -4.27 8.82
CA ARG A 321 -0.88 -4.32 9.25
C ARG A 321 -1.45 -2.99 9.75
N LYS A 322 -0.59 -2.01 10.00
CA LYS A 322 -0.95 -0.71 10.57
C LYS A 322 -0.55 0.41 9.62
N ARG A 323 -1.27 1.53 9.67
CA ARG A 323 -0.93 2.74 8.93
C ARG A 323 0.49 3.20 9.23
N HIS A 324 0.88 3.21 10.50
CA HIS A 324 2.22 3.60 10.94
C HIS A 324 2.96 2.38 11.48
N THR A 325 4.09 2.04 10.85
CA THR A 325 4.89 0.86 11.19
C THR A 325 6.36 1.21 11.26
N LYS A 326 7.02 0.86 12.37
CA LYS A 326 8.47 0.96 12.52
C LYS A 326 9.12 -0.40 12.27
N LEU A 327 10.06 -0.45 11.33
CA LEU A 327 10.85 -1.62 10.97
C LEU A 327 12.24 -1.47 11.58
N ALA A 328 12.61 -2.35 12.51
CA ALA A 328 13.99 -2.42 12.99
C ALA A 328 14.89 -2.98 11.87
N LEU A 329 16.00 -2.31 11.60
CA LEU A 329 16.96 -2.72 10.59
C LEU A 329 18.10 -3.51 11.24
N ARG A 330 18.42 -4.65 10.64
CA ARG A 330 19.59 -5.47 10.96
C ARG A 330 20.83 -4.82 10.35
N GLU A 331 22.01 -5.32 10.71
CA GLU A 331 23.28 -4.85 10.17
C GLU A 331 23.56 -3.36 10.45
N SER A 332 23.12 -2.86 11.60
CA SER A 332 23.26 -1.44 11.99
C SER A 332 24.72 -0.96 12.08
N SER A 333 25.68 -1.88 12.12
CA SER A 333 27.12 -1.60 12.05
C SER A 333 27.62 -1.28 10.64
N LYS A 334 26.89 -1.68 9.59
CA LYS A 334 27.24 -1.45 8.18
C LYS A 334 26.59 -0.16 7.66
N ALA A 335 27.30 0.51 6.76
CA ALA A 335 26.81 1.71 6.10
C ALA A 335 26.27 1.36 4.70
N PHE A 336 25.14 1.95 4.34
CA PHE A 336 24.46 1.74 3.07
C PHE A 336 24.24 3.07 2.37
N ARG A 337 24.32 3.08 1.04
CA ARG A 337 24.00 4.24 0.20
C ARG A 337 22.58 4.12 -0.35
N PHE A 338 22.24 2.95 -0.88
CA PHE A 338 20.90 2.66 -1.38
C PHE A 338 20.12 1.88 -0.35
N VAL A 339 18.87 2.29 -0.10
CA VAL A 339 17.92 1.58 0.75
C VAL A 339 16.68 1.27 -0.08
N LEU A 340 16.29 0.01 -0.16
CA LEU A 340 15.14 -0.43 -0.93
C LEU A 340 14.05 -0.93 0.01
N LEU A 341 12.87 -0.31 -0.04
CA LEU A 341 11.63 -0.88 0.46
C LEU A 341 11.01 -1.76 -0.63
N TRP A 342 11.22 -3.06 -0.52
CA TRP A 342 10.71 -4.06 -1.45
C TRP A 342 9.32 -4.55 -1.07
N ILE A 343 8.33 -4.41 -1.95
CA ILE A 343 6.96 -4.85 -1.71
C ILE A 343 6.73 -6.15 -2.49
N SER A 344 6.66 -7.24 -1.75
CA SER A 344 6.52 -8.60 -2.30
C SER A 344 5.07 -9.05 -2.47
N LYS A 345 4.15 -8.44 -1.71
CA LYS A 345 2.72 -8.73 -1.80
C LYS A 345 1.90 -7.47 -1.56
N ALA A 346 0.89 -7.24 -2.38
CA ALA A 346 -0.16 -6.27 -2.17
C ALA A 346 -1.03 -6.63 -0.97
N ALA A 347 -1.80 -5.66 -0.48
CA ALA A 347 -2.93 -5.97 0.39
C ALA A 347 -3.95 -6.85 -0.39
N PRO A 348 -4.56 -7.86 0.26
CA PRO A 348 -5.60 -8.63 -0.38
C PRO A 348 -6.78 -7.73 -0.73
N ALA A 349 -7.48 -8.04 -1.82
CA ALA A 349 -8.77 -7.42 -2.10
C ALA A 349 -9.70 -7.63 -0.88
N ARG A 350 -10.51 -6.63 -0.56
CA ARG A 350 -11.51 -6.77 0.52
C ARG A 350 -12.45 -7.92 0.16
N ALA A 351 -12.76 -8.78 1.12
CA ALA A 351 -13.69 -9.89 0.90
C ALA A 351 -15.02 -9.35 0.31
N GLY A 352 -15.43 -9.88 -0.84
CA GLY A 352 -16.63 -9.44 -1.57
C GLY A 352 -16.41 -8.30 -2.58
N ALA A 353 -15.22 -7.70 -2.65
CA ALA A 353 -14.90 -6.75 -3.72
C ALA A 353 -14.62 -7.50 -5.03
N ILE A 354 -15.60 -7.49 -5.93
CA ILE A 354 -15.39 -7.86 -7.34
C ILE A 354 -14.66 -6.67 -7.98
N GLY A 355 -13.34 -6.77 -8.19
CA GLY A 355 -12.57 -5.70 -8.82
C GLY A 355 -11.06 -5.79 -8.63
N THR A 356 -10.36 -4.86 -9.28
CA THR A 356 -8.91 -4.71 -9.19
C THR A 356 -8.48 -4.48 -7.74
N PRO A 357 -7.45 -5.19 -7.22
CA PRO A 357 -6.90 -4.91 -5.91
C PRO A 357 -6.52 -3.43 -5.78
N PRO A 358 -6.69 -2.82 -4.60
CA PRO A 358 -6.29 -1.43 -4.42
C PRO A 358 -4.79 -1.27 -4.72
N PRO A 359 -4.37 -0.15 -5.32
CA PRO A 359 -2.96 0.13 -5.50
C PRO A 359 -2.26 0.14 -4.13
N VAL A 360 -0.98 -0.22 -4.09
CA VAL A 360 -0.17 0.00 -2.89
C VAL A 360 0.19 1.47 -2.79
N SER A 361 0.19 2.01 -1.57
CA SER A 361 0.55 3.39 -1.27
C SER A 361 1.62 3.46 -0.17
N VAL A 362 2.71 4.17 -0.43
CA VAL A 362 3.72 4.55 0.56
C VAL A 362 3.60 6.05 0.74
N ASN A 363 3.02 6.48 1.86
CA ASN A 363 2.73 7.88 2.13
C ASN A 363 3.94 8.63 2.67
N GLU A 364 4.69 7.99 3.57
CA GLU A 364 5.91 8.59 4.12
C GLU A 364 6.87 7.48 4.51
N LEU A 365 8.16 7.71 4.26
CA LEU A 365 9.27 6.83 4.59
C LEU A 365 10.37 7.65 5.24
N GLU A 366 10.61 7.38 6.51
CA GLU A 366 11.69 8.02 7.28
C GLU A 366 12.77 7.01 7.64
N LEU A 367 14.02 7.43 7.56
CA LEU A 367 15.18 6.62 7.94
C LEU A 367 15.81 7.18 9.20
N PHE A 368 16.21 6.31 10.12
CA PHE A 368 16.83 6.71 11.38
C PHE A 368 18.24 6.12 11.49
N PRO A 369 19.20 6.89 12.03
CA PRO A 369 20.56 6.40 12.19
C PRO A 369 20.60 5.22 13.17
N ALA A 370 21.64 4.39 13.04
CA ALA A 370 21.98 3.41 14.07
C ALA A 370 22.36 4.13 15.36
N LYS A 371 22.00 3.53 16.51
CA LYS A 371 22.51 3.95 17.82
C LYS A 371 23.95 3.49 18.01
#